data_AF-X1S4Z4-F1
#
_entry.id   AF-X1S4Z4-F1
#
_cell.length_a   1.000
_cell.length_b   1.000
_cell.length_c   1.000
_cell.angle_alpha   90.00
_cell.angle_beta   90.00
_cell.angle_gamma   90.00
#
_symmetry.space_group_name_H-M   'P 1'
#
loop_
_entity.id
_entity.type
_entity.pdbx_description
1 polymer ?
#
loop_
_entity_poly.entity_id
_entity_poly.type
_entity_poly.pdbx_seq_one_letter_code
_entity_poly.pdbx_strand_id
1 'polypeptide(L)'
;RSLFDTIRQYRESFDIYGTKLSFEWEQVAGEGPVIYSGYEDAKRIEVPDYGYLLPKEIAPYTIRGIYDEEHEHTSFVQGAGHGGSHPHLTHEFIRAILEERESYVDANQAANWTMAGICAHESAMKDGKRIEVPFPE
;
A
#
# COMPACT_ATOMS: atom_id res chain seq x y z
N ARG A 1 -15.52 -0.80 2.22
CA ARG A 1 -14.60 -1.42 1.23
C ARG A 1 -15.29 -2.67 0.71
N SER A 2 -15.64 -2.71 -0.58
CA SER A 2 -16.22 -3.91 -1.20
C SER A 2 -15.11 -4.67 -1.92
N LEU A 3 -14.45 -5.55 -1.17
CA LEU A 3 -13.36 -6.40 -1.66
C LEU A 3 -13.87 -7.76 -2.18
N PHE A 4 -15.05 -8.17 -1.69
CA PHE A 4 -15.73 -9.40 -2.08
C PHE A 4 -17.12 -9.04 -2.63
N ASP A 5 -17.70 -9.92 -3.45
CA ASP A 5 -19.06 -9.80 -4.00
C ASP A 5 -19.36 -8.52 -4.79
N THR A 6 -18.34 -7.95 -5.44
CA THR A 6 -18.53 -6.87 -6.43
C THR A 6 -17.97 -7.26 -7.79
N ILE A 7 -18.70 -6.92 -8.85
CA ILE A 7 -18.30 -7.20 -10.24
C ILE A 7 -17.27 -6.15 -10.69
N ARG A 8 -16.05 -6.21 -10.12
CA ARG A 8 -14.91 -5.33 -10.45
C ARG A 8 -13.58 -5.98 -10.04
N GLN A 9 -12.48 -5.52 -10.65
CA GLN A 9 -11.12 -5.94 -10.28
C GLN A 9 -10.74 -5.49 -8.86
N TYR A 10 -9.92 -6.30 -8.19
CA TYR A 10 -9.24 -5.89 -6.97
C TYR A 10 -8.28 -4.73 -7.27
N ARG A 11 -8.40 -3.63 -6.50
CA ARG A 11 -7.49 -2.48 -6.58
C ARG A 11 -7.34 -1.82 -5.22
N GLU A 12 -6.13 -1.37 -4.90
CA GLU A 12 -5.80 -0.72 -3.61
C GLU A 12 -6.51 0.63 -3.44
N SER A 13 -6.75 1.36 -4.54
CA SER A 13 -7.64 2.52 -4.66
C SER A 13 -7.34 3.66 -3.67
N PHE A 14 -6.18 4.30 -3.79
CA PHE A 14 -5.93 5.58 -3.12
C PHE A 14 -5.65 6.67 -4.15
N ASP A 15 -6.21 7.84 -3.88
CA ASP A 15 -6.05 9.03 -4.72
C ASP A 15 -5.52 10.16 -3.84
N ILE A 16 -4.63 10.99 -4.39
CA ILE A 16 -3.97 12.09 -3.69
C ILE A 16 -4.24 13.36 -4.47
N TYR A 17 -4.89 14.33 -3.84
CA TYR A 17 -5.22 15.61 -4.46
C TYR A 17 -4.40 16.74 -3.85
N GLY A 18 -3.68 17.46 -4.69
CA GLY A 18 -2.81 18.57 -4.27
C GLY A 18 -2.98 19.81 -5.14
N THR A 19 -2.53 20.96 -4.63
CA THR A 19 -2.62 22.25 -5.35
C THR A 19 -1.65 22.39 -6.52
N LYS A 20 -0.67 21.48 -6.63
CA LYS A 20 0.35 21.47 -7.69
C LYS A 20 0.29 20.22 -8.56
N LEU A 21 -0.04 19.09 -7.95
CA LEU A 21 -0.12 17.79 -8.60
C LEU A 21 -1.21 16.97 -7.91
N SER A 22 -1.88 16.12 -8.69
CA SER A 22 -2.73 15.05 -8.15
C SER A 22 -2.34 13.71 -8.76
N PHE A 23 -2.59 12.64 -8.01
CA PHE A 23 -2.36 11.25 -8.40
C PHE A 23 -3.67 10.48 -8.22
N GLU A 24 -4.04 9.70 -9.22
CA GLU A 24 -5.15 8.75 -9.10
C GLU A 24 -4.66 7.32 -9.42
N TRP A 25 -5.08 6.37 -8.59
CA TRP A 25 -4.80 4.96 -8.84
C TRP A 25 -5.56 4.48 -10.09
N GLU A 26 -4.99 3.53 -10.82
CA GLU A 26 -5.61 3.01 -12.04
C GLU A 26 -7.06 2.51 -11.81
N GLN A 27 -7.96 2.86 -12.73
CA GLN A 27 -9.35 2.41 -12.64
C GLN A 27 -9.47 0.92 -12.99
N VAL A 28 -8.76 0.51 -14.04
CA VAL A 28 -8.63 -0.87 -14.53
C VAL A 28 -7.17 -1.29 -14.38
N ALA A 29 -6.95 -2.51 -13.88
CA ALA A 29 -5.62 -3.05 -13.63
C ALA A 29 -4.80 -3.15 -14.92
N GLY A 30 -3.57 -2.65 -14.87
CA GLY A 30 -2.63 -2.64 -16.00
C GLY A 30 -2.70 -1.38 -16.86
N GLU A 31 -3.62 -0.46 -16.60
CA GLU A 31 -3.63 0.82 -17.32
C GLU A 31 -2.63 1.85 -16.74
N GLY A 32 -2.08 1.58 -15.56
CA GLY A 32 -1.16 2.48 -14.87
C GLY A 32 -1.87 3.69 -14.24
N PRO A 33 -1.33 4.22 -13.12
CA PRO A 33 -1.92 5.36 -12.45
C PRO A 33 -1.76 6.65 -13.27
N VAL A 34 -2.53 7.67 -12.90
CA VAL A 34 -2.60 8.96 -13.61
C VAL A 34 -2.04 10.07 -12.73
N ILE A 35 -1.22 10.95 -13.32
CA ILE A 35 -0.81 12.22 -12.73
C ILE A 35 -1.52 13.38 -13.45
N TYR A 36 -1.97 14.34 -12.67
CA TYR A 36 -2.56 15.61 -13.11
C TYR A 36 -1.64 16.75 -12.65
N SER A 37 -1.31 17.70 -13.54
CA SER A 37 -0.40 18.82 -13.26
C SER A 37 -0.94 20.21 -13.58
N GLY A 38 -2.19 20.29 -14.02
CA GLY A 38 -2.86 21.52 -14.44
C GLY A 38 -4.35 21.31 -14.76
N TYR A 39 -4.93 22.30 -15.44
CA TYR A 39 -6.33 22.26 -15.82
C TYR A 39 -6.45 21.40 -17.10
N GLU A 40 -7.07 20.22 -16.98
CA GLU A 40 -7.38 19.26 -18.06
C GLU A 40 -6.26 18.31 -18.53
N ASP A 41 -5.08 18.30 -17.93
CA ASP A 41 -4.06 17.31 -18.26
C ASP A 41 -4.24 16.02 -17.45
N ALA A 42 -4.00 14.88 -18.11
CA ALA A 42 -3.97 13.57 -17.48
C ALA A 42 -2.89 12.74 -18.15
N LYS A 43 -1.86 12.34 -17.39
CA LYS A 43 -0.76 11.54 -17.90
C LYS A 43 -0.67 10.22 -17.15
N ARG A 44 -0.84 9.12 -17.87
CA ARG A 44 -0.52 7.78 -17.36
C ARG A 44 0.99 7.66 -17.15
N ILE A 45 1.38 7.10 -16.02
CA ILE A 45 2.78 6.89 -15.68
C ILE A 45 3.06 5.41 -15.42
N GLU A 46 4.30 5.02 -15.65
CA GLU A 46 4.84 3.77 -15.14
C GLU A 46 5.48 4.04 -13.78
N VAL A 47 5.08 3.27 -12.77
CA VAL A 47 5.65 3.39 -11.42
C VAL A 47 6.97 2.60 -11.40
N PRO A 48 8.12 3.25 -11.11
CA PRO A 48 9.38 2.54 -11.08
C PRO A 48 9.45 1.57 -9.91
N ASP A 49 10.15 0.45 -10.10
CA ASP A 49 10.54 -0.42 -9.02
C ASP A 49 11.70 0.20 -8.22
N TYR A 50 11.64 0.07 -6.89
CA TYR A 50 12.64 0.60 -5.96
C TYR A 50 13.52 -0.48 -5.34
N GLY A 51 13.56 -1.70 -5.91
CA GLY A 51 14.40 -2.79 -5.43
C GLY A 51 15.89 -2.44 -5.33
N TYR A 52 16.35 -1.45 -6.08
CA TYR A 52 17.73 -0.93 -5.99
C TYR A 52 18.08 -0.31 -4.62
N LEU A 53 17.09 0.01 -3.78
CA LEU A 53 17.30 0.47 -2.40
C LEU A 53 17.58 -0.68 -1.43
N LEU A 54 17.47 -1.93 -1.88
CA LEU A 54 17.64 -3.12 -1.07
C LEU A 54 18.98 -3.82 -1.31
N PRO A 55 19.44 -4.66 -0.37
CA PRO A 55 20.51 -5.61 -0.62
C PRO A 55 20.23 -6.47 -1.86
N LYS A 56 21.29 -6.81 -2.61
CA LYS A 56 21.19 -7.55 -3.88
C LYS A 56 20.47 -8.90 -3.73
N GLU A 57 20.57 -9.50 -2.56
CA GLU A 57 20.00 -10.79 -2.20
C GLU A 57 18.47 -10.74 -2.11
N ILE A 58 17.89 -9.58 -1.79
CA ILE A 58 16.43 -9.43 -1.61
C ILE A 58 15.77 -8.46 -2.60
N ALA A 59 16.56 -7.64 -3.31
CA ALA A 59 16.07 -6.73 -4.35
C ALA A 59 15.22 -7.41 -5.43
N PRO A 60 15.53 -8.63 -5.92
CA PRO A 60 14.71 -9.27 -6.96
C PRO A 60 13.28 -9.62 -6.52
N TYR A 61 12.98 -9.63 -5.22
CA TYR A 61 11.65 -9.97 -4.70
C TYR A 61 10.67 -8.77 -4.65
N THR A 62 11.06 -7.59 -5.13
CA THR A 62 10.16 -6.41 -5.22
C THR A 62 9.37 -6.38 -6.52
N ILE A 63 9.90 -7.00 -7.56
CA ILE A 63 9.24 -7.10 -8.87
C ILE A 63 8.42 -8.40 -8.86
N ARG A 64 7.24 -8.37 -9.51
CA ARG A 64 6.27 -9.47 -9.71
C ARG A 64 6.67 -10.80 -9.07
N GLY A 65 5.80 -11.33 -8.20
CA GLY A 65 5.85 -12.73 -7.76
C GLY A 65 6.23 -13.64 -8.92
N ILE A 66 7.09 -14.62 -8.65
CA ILE A 66 7.55 -15.55 -9.67
C ILE A 66 6.32 -16.37 -10.07
N TYR A 67 5.55 -15.81 -11.01
CA TYR A 67 4.36 -16.40 -11.61
C TYR A 67 4.87 -17.12 -12.85
N ASP A 68 5.01 -18.44 -12.78
CA ASP A 68 4.93 -19.26 -13.97
C ASP A 68 3.50 -19.81 -14.11
N GLU A 69 3.17 -20.33 -15.30
CA GLU A 69 1.85 -20.90 -15.60
C GLU A 69 1.54 -22.17 -14.78
N GLU A 70 2.51 -22.73 -14.05
CA GLU A 70 2.35 -23.93 -13.21
C GLU A 70 2.01 -23.61 -11.75
N HIS A 71 2.34 -22.42 -11.25
CA HIS A 71 2.14 -22.05 -9.84
C HIS A 71 0.93 -21.13 -9.64
N GLU A 72 -0.27 -21.72 -9.72
CA GLU A 72 -1.53 -21.07 -9.31
C GLU A 72 -1.43 -20.63 -7.84
N HIS A 73 -1.58 -19.33 -7.60
CA HIS A 73 -1.73 -18.70 -6.28
C HIS A 73 -0.51 -18.74 -5.34
N THR A 74 0.48 -17.89 -5.61
CA THR A 74 1.67 -17.76 -4.75
C THR A 74 1.91 -16.36 -4.21
N SER A 75 0.84 -15.63 -3.86
CA SER A 75 0.96 -14.53 -2.89
C SER A 75 1.69 -14.97 -1.60
N PHE A 76 1.71 -16.29 -1.32
CA PHE A 76 2.39 -16.92 -0.19
C PHE A 76 3.80 -17.48 -0.43
N VAL A 77 4.23 -17.77 -1.68
CA VAL A 77 5.46 -18.59 -1.85
C VAL A 77 6.75 -17.77 -1.84
N GLN A 78 6.72 -16.45 -2.10
CA GLN A 78 7.99 -15.73 -2.34
C GLN A 78 7.98 -14.21 -2.05
N GLY A 79 7.24 -13.73 -1.04
CA GLY A 79 7.43 -12.38 -0.48
C GLY A 79 7.10 -11.19 -1.41
N ALA A 80 6.73 -11.42 -2.66
CA ALA A 80 6.45 -10.39 -3.66
C ALA A 80 4.94 -10.07 -3.82
N GLY A 81 4.08 -10.63 -2.95
CA GLY A 81 2.68 -10.21 -2.86
C GLY A 81 2.59 -8.71 -2.55
N HIS A 82 1.48 -8.06 -2.95
CA HIS A 82 1.21 -6.64 -2.65
C HIS A 82 2.26 -5.67 -3.22
N GLY A 83 2.58 -5.83 -4.51
CA GLY A 83 3.37 -4.88 -5.28
C GLY A 83 4.84 -4.75 -4.86
N GLY A 84 5.40 -5.76 -4.18
CA GLY A 84 6.82 -5.77 -3.81
C GLY A 84 7.16 -5.08 -2.49
N SER A 85 6.17 -4.79 -1.65
CA SER A 85 6.37 -4.05 -0.38
C SER A 85 7.07 -4.87 0.71
N HIS A 86 6.90 -6.20 0.78
CA HIS A 86 7.42 -7.00 1.91
C HIS A 86 8.95 -6.98 2.06
N PRO A 87 9.77 -7.08 0.99
CA PRO A 87 11.22 -6.97 1.11
C PRO A 87 11.65 -5.63 1.71
N HIS A 88 10.98 -4.52 1.36
CA HIS A 88 11.23 -3.22 1.94
C HIS A 88 10.87 -3.16 3.42
N LEU A 89 9.68 -3.62 3.80
CA LEU A 89 9.23 -3.61 5.20
C LEU A 89 10.10 -4.51 6.09
N THR A 90 10.46 -5.69 5.60
CA THR A 90 11.32 -6.63 6.33
C THR A 90 12.73 -6.06 6.50
N HIS A 91 13.27 -5.46 5.43
CA HIS A 91 14.58 -4.82 5.48
C HIS A 91 14.60 -3.67 6.49
N GLU A 92 13.60 -2.78 6.46
CA GLU A 92 13.46 -1.68 7.41
C GLU A 92 13.50 -2.20 8.85
N PHE A 93 12.65 -3.19 9.16
CA PHE A 93 12.50 -3.71 10.52
C PHE A 93 13.82 -4.28 11.07
N ILE A 94 14.51 -5.09 10.27
CA ILE A 94 15.80 -5.67 10.68
C ILE A 94 16.86 -4.57 10.84
N ARG A 95 16.89 -3.58 9.94
CA ARG A 95 17.85 -2.47 10.02
C ARG A 95 17.61 -1.61 11.25
N ALA A 96 16.36 -1.31 11.61
CA ALA A 96 16.05 -0.55 12.81
C ALA A 96 16.64 -1.19 14.07
N ILE A 97 16.53 -2.53 14.18
CA ILE A 97 17.12 -3.30 15.29
C ILE A 97 18.65 -3.23 15.27
N LEU A 98 19.28 -3.51 14.12
CA LEU A 98 20.75 -3.55 14.02
C LEU A 98 21.40 -2.18 14.21
N GLU A 99 20.69 -1.11 13.86
CA GLU A 99 21.17 0.28 13.96
C GLU A 99 20.78 0.94 15.28
N GLU A 100 20.08 0.24 16.17
CA GLU A 100 19.59 0.77 17.45
C GLU A 100 18.77 2.07 17.29
N ARG A 101 17.91 2.11 16.26
CA ARG A 101 17.02 3.24 15.99
C ARG A 101 15.55 2.81 16.02
N GLU A 102 14.66 3.80 16.15
CA GLU A 102 13.23 3.57 15.96
C GLU A 102 12.93 3.12 14.52
N SER A 103 11.97 2.21 14.37
CA SER A 103 11.49 1.78 13.06
C SER A 103 10.68 2.90 12.41
N TYR A 104 10.69 2.94 11.08
CA TYR A 104 9.90 3.93 10.33
C TYR A 104 8.40 3.84 10.66
N VAL A 105 7.91 2.63 10.89
CA VAL A 105 6.58 2.39 11.46
C VAL A 105 6.77 1.89 12.88
N ASP A 106 6.70 2.80 13.85
CA ASP A 106 6.78 2.49 15.27
C ASP A 106 5.41 2.12 15.86
N ALA A 107 5.35 1.90 17.17
CA ALA A 107 4.12 1.54 17.88
C ALA A 107 3.06 2.65 17.81
N ASN A 108 3.45 3.92 17.90
CA ASN A 108 2.54 5.06 17.88
C ASN A 108 1.92 5.24 16.50
N GLN A 109 2.74 5.17 15.46
CA GLN A 109 2.33 5.26 14.07
C GLN A 109 1.41 4.10 13.69
N ALA A 110 1.75 2.86 14.10
CA ALA A 110 0.92 1.68 13.89
C ALA A 110 -0.43 1.78 14.63
N ALA A 111 -0.43 2.25 15.87
CA ALA A 111 -1.65 2.48 16.64
C ALA A 111 -2.55 3.50 15.96
N ASN A 112 -2.00 4.65 15.54
CA ASN A 112 -2.73 5.70 14.84
C ASN A 112 -3.43 5.19 13.56
N TRP A 113 -2.73 4.41 12.74
CA TRP A 113 -3.33 3.80 11.54
C TRP A 113 -4.43 2.78 11.87
N THR A 114 -4.23 1.99 12.92
CA THR A 114 -5.15 0.92 13.33
C THR A 114 -6.44 1.48 13.95
N MET A 115 -6.34 2.52 14.76
CA MET A 115 -7.48 3.10 15.49
C MET A 115 -8.59 3.59 14.54
N ALA A 116 -8.24 4.15 13.38
CA ALA A 116 -9.23 4.58 12.39
C ALA A 116 -10.14 3.41 11.95
N GLY A 117 -9.58 2.21 11.74
CA GLY A 117 -10.34 1.01 11.38
C GLY A 117 -11.24 0.52 12.51
N ILE A 118 -10.73 0.55 13.75
CA ILE A 118 -11.50 0.17 14.96
C ILE A 118 -12.69 1.10 15.16
N CYS A 119 -12.47 2.42 15.14
CA CYS A 119 -13.53 3.42 15.28
C CYS A 119 -14.55 3.35 14.13
N ALA A 120 -14.11 3.07 12.90
CA ALA A 120 -15.01 2.87 11.77
C ALA A 120 -15.89 1.63 11.94
N HIS A 121 -15.33 0.53 12.46
CA HIS A 121 -16.11 -0.66 12.78
C HIS A 121 -17.14 -0.37 13.88
N GLU A 122 -16.75 0.30 14.96
CA GLU A 122 -17.66 0.72 16.02
C GLU A 122 -18.78 1.62 15.49
N SER A 123 -18.45 2.59 14.62
CA SER A 123 -19.41 3.45 13.94
C SER A 123 -20.43 2.63 13.15
N ALA A 124 -19.98 1.65 12.36
CA ALA A 124 -20.85 0.79 11.57
C ALA A 124 -21.81 -0.04 12.45
N MET A 125 -21.33 -0.56 13.60
CA MET A 125 -22.16 -1.28 14.57
C MET A 125 -23.17 -0.39 15.29
N LYS A 126 -23.01 0.94 15.22
CA LYS A 126 -23.88 1.95 15.84
C LYS A 126 -24.64 2.76 14.78
N ASP A 127 -25.07 2.13 13.70
CA ASP A 127 -25.84 2.74 12.61
C ASP A 127 -25.15 3.97 11.97
N GLY A 128 -23.81 3.94 11.89
CA GLY A 128 -23.02 5.01 11.28
C GLY A 128 -22.85 6.25 12.17
N LYS A 129 -23.02 6.14 13.49
CA LYS A 129 -22.73 7.25 14.41
C LYS A 129 -21.30 7.72 14.30
N ARG A 130 -21.08 9.04 14.42
CA ARG A 130 -19.74 9.62 14.48
C ARG A 130 -19.01 9.14 15.75
N ILE A 131 -17.83 8.57 15.58
CA ILE A 131 -16.91 8.18 16.64
C ILE A 131 -15.65 9.06 16.52
N GLU A 132 -15.18 9.58 17.65
CA GLU A 132 -13.92 10.32 17.71
C GLU A 132 -12.75 9.34 17.70
N VAL A 133 -11.81 9.54 16.78
CA VAL A 133 -10.59 8.73 16.73
C VAL A 133 -9.62 9.30 17.77
N PRO A 134 -9.14 8.49 18.73
CA PRO A 134 -8.17 8.96 19.71
C PRO A 134 -6.87 9.38 19.02
N PHE A 135 -6.26 10.45 19.52
CA PHE A 135 -4.92 10.86 19.11
C PHE A 135 -3.93 10.38 20.18
N PRO A 136 -2.94 9.53 19.84
CA PRO A 136 -1.90 9.19 20.79
C PRO A 136 -1.06 10.44 21.07
N GLU A 137 -0.85 10.75 22.36
CA GLU A 137 0.11 11.77 22.82
C GLU A 137 1.56 11.29 22.66
#